data_AF-A0A6B3CDM5-F1
#
_entry.id   AF-A0A6B3CDM5-F1
#
_cell.length_a   1.000
_cell.length_b   1.000
_cell.length_c   1.000
_cell.angle_alpha   90.00
_cell.angle_beta   90.00
_cell.angle_gamma   90.00
#
_symmetry.space_group_name_H-M   'P 1'
#
loop_
_entity.id
_entity.type
_entity.pdbx_description
1 polymer ?
#
loop_
_entity_poly.entity_id
_entity_poly.type
_entity_poly.pdbx_seq_one_letter_code
_entity_poly.pdbx_strand_id
1 'polypeptide(L)'
;MMDETEFWELIDATREGADGDAEEQADLLVERLVGMDPDLVLDFARHFEARYNRACAWDLWAAAWVLLGGASDDAFDFFRCWLIGQGREVYEGAVHDPDSLAELLDDFDDELDGDGEELGYAA
;
A
#
# COMPACT_ATOMS: atom_id res chain seq x y z
N MET A 1 13.55 0.00 17.28
CA MET A 1 12.11 -0.25 17.24
C MET A 1 11.54 0.79 16.33
N MET A 2 10.89 0.38 15.26
CA MET A 2 10.23 1.30 14.33
C MET A 2 8.87 1.70 14.93
N ASP A 3 8.54 2.99 14.89
CA ASP A 3 7.20 3.46 15.22
C ASP A 3 6.31 3.69 13.98
N GLU A 4 5.04 4.01 14.22
CA GLU A 4 4.06 4.21 13.15
C GLU A 4 4.45 5.34 12.19
N THR A 5 5.08 6.40 12.70
CA THR A 5 5.50 7.56 11.91
C THR A 5 6.67 7.16 11.02
N GLU A 6 7.67 6.50 11.59
CA GLU A 6 8.84 6.02 10.84
C GLU A 6 8.45 5.02 9.74
N PHE A 7 7.46 4.16 9.98
CA PHE A 7 6.90 3.28 8.95
C PHE A 7 6.33 4.09 7.77
N TRP A 8 5.50 5.09 8.07
CA TRP A 8 4.86 5.89 7.02
C TRP A 8 5.87 6.77 6.28
N GLU A 9 6.86 7.33 6.97
CA GLU A 9 7.96 8.07 6.35
C GLU A 9 8.76 7.18 5.37
N LEU A 10 8.96 5.91 5.70
CA LEU A 10 9.63 4.97 4.78
C LEU A 10 8.80 4.72 3.52
N ILE A 11 7.50 4.47 3.67
CA ILE A 11 6.56 4.26 2.57
C ILE A 11 6.45 5.51 1.68
N ASP A 12 6.29 6.68 2.28
CA ASP A 12 6.18 7.95 1.54
C ASP A 12 7.48 8.23 0.78
N ALA A 13 8.63 8.03 1.42
CA ALA A 13 9.92 8.26 0.78
C ALA A 13 10.21 7.26 -0.36
N THR A 14 9.66 6.04 -0.34
CA THR A 14 9.81 5.10 -1.47
C THR A 14 8.82 5.44 -2.58
N ARG A 15 7.57 5.81 -2.24
CA ARG A 15 6.57 6.26 -3.22
C ARG A 15 7.07 7.46 -4.01
N GLU A 16 7.57 8.48 -3.30
CA GLU A 16 8.13 9.68 -3.92
C GLU A 16 9.37 9.38 -4.79
N GLY A 17 10.16 8.38 -4.40
CA GLY A 17 11.34 7.95 -5.16
C GLY A 17 10.99 7.21 -6.45
N ALA A 18 9.83 6.56 -6.48
CA ALA A 18 9.30 5.78 -7.59
C ALA A 18 8.32 6.57 -8.49
N ASP A 19 8.13 7.87 -8.22
CA ASP A 19 7.17 8.72 -8.95
C ASP A 19 5.75 8.12 -9.01
N GLY A 20 5.36 7.37 -7.97
CA GLY A 20 4.06 6.70 -7.87
C GLY A 20 3.99 5.28 -8.44
N ASP A 21 5.03 4.77 -9.10
CA ASP A 21 5.07 3.39 -9.63
C ASP A 21 5.24 2.35 -8.50
N ALA A 22 4.33 1.38 -8.43
CA ALA A 22 4.31 0.40 -7.35
C ALA A 22 5.44 -0.63 -7.41
N GLU A 23 5.88 -1.02 -8.62
CA GLU A 23 6.98 -1.97 -8.82
C GLU A 23 8.32 -1.30 -8.42
N GLU A 24 8.57 -0.09 -8.90
CA GLU A 24 9.75 0.70 -8.53
C GLU A 24 9.73 1.06 -7.03
N GLN A 25 8.55 1.32 -6.45
CA GLN A 25 8.41 1.55 -5.02
C GLN A 25 8.84 0.32 -4.21
N ALA A 26 8.46 -0.88 -4.64
CA ALA A 26 8.84 -2.13 -3.99
C ALA A 26 10.37 -2.35 -4.04
N ASP A 27 11.00 -2.11 -5.18
CA ASP A 27 12.46 -2.19 -5.33
C ASP A 27 13.20 -1.24 -4.38
N LEU A 28 12.75 0.02 -4.31
CA LEU A 28 13.30 1.02 -3.39
C LEU A 28 13.07 0.66 -1.91
N LEU A 29 11.93 0.04 -1.61
CA LEU A 29 11.61 -0.44 -0.27
C LEU A 29 12.56 -1.56 0.14
N VAL A 30 12.76 -2.56 -0.73
CA VAL A 30 13.72 -3.65 -0.49
C VAL A 30 15.14 -3.11 -0.30
N GLU A 31 15.59 -2.18 -1.15
CA GLU A 31 16.93 -1.58 -1.04
C GLU A 31 17.14 -0.95 0.34
N ARG A 32 16.14 -0.23 0.85
CA ARG A 32 16.22 0.40 2.17
C ARG A 32 16.16 -0.61 3.30
N LEU A 33 15.26 -1.58 3.25
CA LEU A 33 15.10 -2.60 4.28
C LEU A 33 16.35 -3.48 4.42
N VAL A 34 17.02 -3.82 3.31
CA VAL A 34 18.29 -4.58 3.33
C VAL A 34 19.41 -3.83 4.06
N GLY A 35 19.38 -2.49 4.06
CA GLY A 35 20.35 -1.65 4.77
C GLY A 35 20.03 -1.45 6.26
N MET A 36 18.85 -1.86 6.73
CA MET A 36 18.39 -1.65 8.10
C MET A 36 18.85 -2.74 9.07
N ASP A 37 18.75 -2.42 10.36
CA ASP A 37 18.90 -3.42 11.41
C ASP A 37 17.74 -4.45 11.33
N PRO A 38 17.99 -5.76 11.50
CA PRO A 38 16.95 -6.78 11.42
C PRO A 38 15.74 -6.56 12.35
N ASP A 39 15.95 -5.96 13.52
CA ASP A 39 14.83 -5.67 14.44
C ASP A 39 13.92 -4.58 13.85
N LEU A 40 14.47 -3.62 13.09
CA LEU A 40 13.68 -2.60 12.40
C LEU A 40 12.91 -3.18 11.21
N VAL A 41 13.51 -4.11 10.47
CA VAL A 41 12.82 -4.84 9.38
C VAL A 41 11.63 -5.64 9.94
N LEU A 42 11.81 -6.30 11.08
CA LEU A 42 10.73 -7.02 11.74
C LEU A 42 9.59 -6.09 12.19
N ASP A 43 9.93 -4.91 12.72
CA ASP A 43 8.92 -3.93 13.11
C ASP A 43 8.19 -3.33 11.90
N PHE A 44 8.88 -3.11 10.78
CA PHE A 44 8.26 -2.74 9.50
C PHE A 44 7.22 -3.77 9.07
N ALA A 45 7.60 -5.06 9.01
CA ALA A 45 6.71 -6.15 8.61
C ALA A 45 5.45 -6.20 9.51
N ARG A 46 5.60 -6.01 10.83
CA ARG A 46 4.47 -5.94 11.76
C ARG A 46 3.54 -4.77 11.48
N HIS A 47 4.10 -3.61 11.17
CA HIS A 47 3.30 -2.44 10.82
C HIS A 47 2.54 -2.63 9.50
N PHE A 48 3.18 -3.23 8.50
CA PHE A 48 2.56 -3.57 7.24
C PHE A 48 1.42 -4.59 7.44
N GLU A 49 1.69 -5.71 8.12
CA GLU A 49 0.71 -6.76 8.40
C GLU A 49 -0.52 -6.22 9.16
N ALA A 50 -0.32 -5.34 10.15
CA ALA A 50 -1.42 -4.74 10.89
C ALA A 50 -2.37 -3.93 9.98
N ARG A 51 -1.81 -3.21 9.00
CA ARG A 51 -2.57 -2.42 8.02
C ARG A 51 -3.22 -3.29 6.97
N TYR A 52 -2.50 -4.31 6.48
CA TYR A 52 -3.03 -5.27 5.53
C TYR A 52 -4.29 -5.97 6.08
N ASN A 53 -4.24 -6.37 7.35
CA ASN A 53 -5.38 -6.97 8.05
C ASN A 53 -6.52 -5.97 8.28
N ARG A 54 -6.21 -4.73 8.65
CA ARG A 54 -7.22 -3.68 8.86
C ARG A 54 -7.95 -3.28 7.58
N ALA A 55 -7.27 -3.34 6.43
CA ALA A 55 -7.85 -3.06 5.12
C ALA A 55 -8.72 -4.22 4.58
N CYS A 56 -8.79 -5.36 5.26
CA CYS A 56 -9.68 -6.47 4.90
C CYS A 56 -11.13 -6.18 5.33
N ALA A 57 -11.78 -5.25 4.62
CA ALA A 57 -13.15 -4.84 4.85
C ALA A 57 -13.99 -4.97 3.58
N TRP A 58 -15.25 -5.37 3.73
CA TRP A 58 -16.18 -5.53 2.60
C TRP A 58 -16.39 -4.24 1.81
N ASP A 59 -16.43 -3.10 2.48
CA ASP A 59 -16.63 -1.81 1.84
C ASP A 59 -15.40 -1.40 1.00
N LEU A 60 -14.18 -1.70 1.49
CA LEU A 60 -12.94 -1.54 0.70
C LEU A 60 -12.88 -2.52 -0.48
N TRP A 61 -13.37 -3.75 -0.32
CA TRP A 61 -13.48 -4.70 -1.42
C TRP A 61 -14.42 -4.19 -2.51
N ALA A 62 -15.55 -3.59 -2.13
CA ALA A 62 -16.48 -2.97 -3.08
C ALA A 62 -15.86 -1.76 -3.79
N ALA A 63 -15.11 -0.92 -3.08
CA ALA A 63 -14.38 0.20 -3.67
C ALA A 63 -13.32 -0.28 -4.68
N ALA A 64 -12.51 -1.28 -4.30
CA ALA A 64 -11.53 -1.90 -5.19
C ALA A 64 -12.19 -2.50 -6.44
N TRP A 65 -13.33 -3.16 -6.29
CA TRP A 65 -14.09 -3.69 -7.42
C TRP A 65 -14.51 -2.59 -8.41
N VAL A 66 -14.89 -1.41 -7.92
CA VAL A 66 -15.28 -0.28 -8.77
C VAL A 66 -14.07 0.31 -9.48
N LEU A 67 -12.97 0.55 -8.75
CA LEU A 67 -11.73 1.12 -9.32
C LEU A 67 -11.13 0.21 -10.40
N LEU A 68 -11.01 -1.09 -10.10
CA LEU A 68 -10.35 -2.06 -10.97
C LEU A 68 -11.24 -2.59 -12.10
N GLY A 69 -12.52 -2.17 -12.16
CA GLY A 69 -13.49 -2.75 -13.09
C GLY A 69 -13.82 -4.23 -12.80
N GLY A 70 -13.49 -4.71 -11.60
CA GLY A 70 -13.66 -6.07 -11.11
C GLY A 70 -12.44 -6.52 -10.29
N ALA A 71 -12.65 -7.24 -9.19
CA ALA A 71 -11.58 -7.72 -8.32
C ALA A 71 -11.79 -9.19 -7.92
N SER A 72 -10.83 -10.06 -8.24
CA SER A 72 -10.73 -11.37 -7.58
C SER A 72 -10.24 -11.20 -6.14
N ASP A 73 -10.24 -12.29 -5.37
CA ASP A 73 -9.64 -12.29 -4.02
C ASP A 73 -8.15 -11.88 -4.10
N ASP A 74 -7.38 -12.44 -5.05
CA ASP A 74 -5.96 -12.08 -5.24
C ASP A 74 -5.79 -10.61 -5.64
N ALA A 75 -6.64 -10.07 -6.53
CA ALA A 75 -6.58 -8.67 -6.91
C ALA A 75 -6.89 -7.75 -5.72
N PHE A 76 -7.76 -8.16 -4.81
CA PHE A 76 -8.03 -7.41 -3.59
C PHE A 76 -6.87 -7.48 -2.59
N ASP A 77 -6.16 -8.61 -2.51
CA ASP A 77 -4.94 -8.73 -1.72
C ASP A 77 -3.89 -7.73 -2.21
N PHE A 78 -3.66 -7.65 -3.52
CA PHE A 78 -2.72 -6.71 -4.12
C PHE A 78 -3.16 -5.25 -3.98
N PHE A 79 -4.45 -4.98 -4.15
CA PHE A 79 -5.01 -3.65 -3.93
C PHE A 79 -4.76 -3.14 -2.51
N ARG A 80 -4.86 -4.01 -1.50
CA ARG A 80 -4.57 -3.62 -0.11
C ARG A 80 -3.10 -3.29 0.11
N CYS A 81 -2.18 -4.00 -0.56
CA CYS A 81 -0.76 -3.66 -0.54
C CYS A 81 -0.50 -2.32 -1.24
N TRP A 82 -1.09 -2.10 -2.41
CA TRP A 82 -1.01 -0.82 -3.13
C TRP A 82 -1.56 0.33 -2.28
N LEU A 83 -2.70 0.15 -1.62
CA LEU A 83 -3.31 1.16 -0.75
C LEU A 83 -2.41 1.55 0.43
N ILE A 84 -1.62 0.60 0.95
CA ILE A 84 -0.59 0.91 1.95
C ILE A 84 0.53 1.73 1.30
N GLY A 85 0.97 1.37 0.09
CA GLY A 85 1.98 2.09 -0.70
C GLY A 85 1.64 3.56 -0.98
N GLN A 86 0.34 3.88 -1.11
CA GLN A 86 -0.19 5.23 -1.28
C GLN A 86 0.01 6.15 -0.05
N GLY A 87 0.54 5.61 1.05
CA GLY A 87 0.91 6.38 2.23
C GLY A 87 -0.25 6.63 3.18
N ARG A 88 0.07 7.34 4.26
CA ARG A 88 -0.81 7.40 5.44
C ARG A 88 -2.16 8.05 5.15
N GLU A 89 -2.14 9.19 4.44
CA GLU A 89 -3.34 10.00 4.24
C GLU A 89 -4.39 9.25 3.40
N VAL A 90 -3.95 8.71 2.26
CA VAL A 90 -4.81 7.92 1.36
C VAL A 90 -5.29 6.65 2.06
N TYR A 91 -4.38 5.91 2.71
CA TYR A 91 -4.72 4.68 3.42
C TYR A 91 -5.75 4.91 4.54
N GLU A 92 -5.49 5.84 5.46
CA GLU A 92 -6.40 6.09 6.58
C GLU A 92 -7.72 6.71 6.11
N GLY A 93 -7.69 7.55 5.07
CA GLY A 93 -8.88 8.08 4.42
C GLY A 93 -9.76 6.96 3.89
N ALA A 94 -9.20 6.07 3.06
CA ALA A 94 -9.92 4.95 2.46
C ALA A 94 -10.44 3.94 3.49
N VAL A 95 -9.66 3.66 4.55
CA VAL A 95 -10.10 2.76 5.63
C VAL A 95 -11.22 3.38 6.46
N HIS A 96 -11.25 4.70 6.61
CA HIS A 96 -12.31 5.39 7.34
C HIS A 96 -13.58 5.58 6.49
N ASP A 97 -13.40 5.96 5.24
CA ASP A 97 -14.43 6.28 4.27
C ASP A 97 -14.02 5.77 2.88
N PRO A 98 -14.35 4.51 2.51
CA PRO A 98 -13.95 3.92 1.24
C PRO A 98 -14.41 4.70 0.00
N ASP A 99 -15.47 5.51 0.13
CA ASP A 99 -15.94 6.38 -0.96
C ASP A 99 -14.91 7.48 -1.31
N SER A 100 -13.98 7.82 -0.40
CA SER A 100 -12.89 8.77 -0.69
C SER A 100 -11.96 8.29 -1.79
N LEU A 101 -11.90 6.97 -2.05
CA LEU A 101 -11.14 6.41 -3.17
C LEU A 101 -11.67 6.85 -4.53
N ALA A 102 -12.92 7.32 -4.61
CA ALA A 102 -13.45 7.89 -5.84
C ALA A 102 -12.72 9.17 -6.27
N GLU A 103 -12.01 9.85 -5.37
CA GLU A 103 -11.18 11.02 -5.71
C GLU A 103 -9.96 10.64 -6.57
N LEU A 104 -9.54 9.37 -6.54
CA LEU A 104 -8.42 8.86 -7.33
C LEU A 104 -8.83 8.52 -8.77
N LEU A 105 -10.14 8.39 -9.07
CA LEU A 105 -10.65 7.90 -10.36
C LEU A 105 -10.18 8.71 -11.57
N ASP A 106 -9.97 10.02 -11.41
CA ASP A 106 -9.58 10.89 -12.53
C ASP A 106 -8.12 10.67 -12.97
N ASP A 107 -7.27 10.19 -12.04
CA ASP A 107 -5.84 9.96 -12.26
C ASP A 107 -5.44 8.48 -12.18
N PHE A 108 -6.41 7.57 -11.97
CA PHE A 108 -6.18 6.13 -11.82
C PHE A 108 -5.78 5.50 -13.16
N ASP A 109 -4.57 4.96 -13.23
CA ASP A 109 -4.05 4.22 -14.38
C ASP A 109 -4.19 2.71 -14.11
N ASP A 110 -5.05 2.01 -14.85
CA ASP A 110 -5.29 0.58 -14.64
C ASP A 110 -4.10 -0.32 -15.02
N GLU A 111 -3.04 0.22 -15.65
CA GLU A 111 -1.78 -0.48 -15.88
C GLU A 111 -0.78 -0.32 -14.74
N LEU A 112 -0.90 0.73 -13.91
CA LEU A 112 0.09 1.08 -12.87
C LEU A 112 -0.49 1.05 -11.44
N ASP A 113 -1.78 1.34 -11.30
CA ASP A 113 -2.46 1.51 -10.02
C ASP A 113 -3.26 0.29 -9.59
N GLY A 114 -3.36 0.12 -8.26
CA GLY A 114 -4.18 -0.91 -7.64
C GLY A 114 -3.58 -2.31 -7.65
N ASP A 115 -2.45 -2.51 -8.34
CA ASP A 115 -1.62 -3.71 -8.20
C ASP A 115 -0.41 -3.43 -7.30
N GLY A 116 -0.44 -4.01 -6.09
CA GLY A 116 0.62 -3.91 -5.10
C GLY A 116 1.27 -5.25 -4.80
N GLU A 117 1.24 -6.20 -5.73
CA GLU A 117 1.84 -7.53 -5.55
C GLU A 117 3.29 -7.45 -5.03
N GLU A 118 4.14 -6.69 -5.71
CA GLU A 118 5.57 -6.57 -5.35
C GLU A 118 5.78 -5.85 -4.01
N LEU A 119 4.94 -4.87 -3.68
CA LEU A 119 4.95 -4.24 -2.35
C LEU A 119 4.60 -5.25 -1.25
N GLY A 120 3.67 -6.16 -1.53
CA GLY A 120 3.32 -7.26 -0.63
C GLY A 120 4.46 -8.26 -0.44
N TYR A 121 5.26 -8.51 -1.47
CA TYR A 121 6.44 -9.38 -1.38
C TYR A 121 7.64 -8.72 -0.69
N ALA A 122 7.76 -7.40 -0.78
CA ALA A 122 8.81 -6.62 -0.14
C ALA A 122 8.65 -6.50 1.40
N ALA A 123 7.42 -6.65 1.91
CA ALA A 123 7.05 -6.41 3.31
C ALA A 123 7.07 -7.67 4.20
#